data_AF-X1U2V1-F1
#
_entry.id   AF-X1U2V1-F1
#
_cell.length_a   1.000
_cell.length_b   1.000
_cell.length_c   1.000
_cell.angle_alpha   90.00
_cell.angle_beta   90.00
_cell.angle_gamma   90.00
#
_symmetry.space_group_name_H-M   'P 1'
#
loop_
_entity.id
_entity.type
_entity.pdbx_description
1 polymer ?
#
loop_
_entity_poly.entity_id
_entity_poly.type
_entity_poly.pdbx_seq_one_letter_code
_entity_poly.pdbx_strand_id
1 'polypeptide(L)'
;CWKKPTPSGEVLTPLCNFDARAVEDVIKDSGIEQQRFFLIEGSLASGKALPRVQLQANHFNSMSWISEQWGMGAIIAAGVTLKDRLREAIQLQSQDATQRRIYTHAGWREVEGKHGFLTANGALGLPGIEVELDPPLQRYKLPLEATIDIKEAIEASLGFLNIGEGKVIMPLWAAMYLAPLSEVLNPAFTLWQVGPTGEVPEDKLLHFFLEHVEPAFQRWWETQKRS
;
A
#
# COMPACT_ATOMS: atom_id res chain seq x y z
N CYS A 1 -30.90 12.05 14.91
CA CYS A 1 -31.51 13.26 15.52
C CYS A 1 -30.89 13.50 16.90
N TRP A 2 -30.88 14.75 17.37
CA TRP A 2 -30.50 15.10 18.73
C TRP A 2 -31.75 15.30 19.60
N LYS A 3 -31.74 14.72 20.80
CA LYS A 3 -32.74 14.97 21.84
C LYS A 3 -32.41 16.25 22.59
N LYS A 4 -33.03 17.36 22.20
CA LYS A 4 -32.85 18.67 22.84
C LYS A 4 -33.74 18.74 24.09
N PRO A 5 -33.17 18.93 25.30
CA PRO A 5 -33.97 19.16 26.49
C PRO A 5 -34.64 20.54 26.42
N THR A 6 -35.93 20.59 26.69
CA THR A 6 -36.73 21.80 26.83
C THR A 6 -37.51 21.75 28.16
N PRO A 7 -38.07 22.88 28.63
CA PRO A 7 -38.93 22.88 29.82
C PRO A 7 -40.16 21.98 29.71
N SER A 8 -40.57 21.60 28.49
CA SER A 8 -41.72 20.74 28.22
C SER A 8 -41.36 19.29 27.86
N GLY A 9 -40.08 18.91 27.95
CA GLY A 9 -39.59 17.55 27.66
C GLY A 9 -38.44 17.51 26.65
N GLU A 10 -38.18 16.35 26.06
CA GLU A 10 -37.18 16.21 24.99
C GLU A 10 -37.82 16.42 23.62
N VAL A 11 -37.26 17.32 22.80
CA VAL A 11 -37.67 17.50 21.41
C VAL A 11 -36.59 16.94 20.49
N LEU A 12 -36.98 16.09 19.54
CA LEU A 12 -36.07 15.56 18.53
C LEU A 12 -35.81 16.61 17.46
N THR A 13 -34.56 17.05 17.33
CA THR A 13 -34.10 17.94 16.27
C THR A 13 -33.25 17.16 15.26
N PRO A 14 -33.59 17.15 13.96
CA PRO A 14 -32.76 16.52 12.94
C PRO A 14 -31.42 17.25 12.80
N LEU A 15 -30.34 16.50 12.60
CA LEU A 15 -28.99 17.05 12.42
C LEU A 15 -28.66 17.31 10.95
N CYS A 16 -29.28 16.54 10.05
CA CYS A 16 -29.07 16.55 8.60
C CYS A 16 -30.24 15.82 7.91
N ASN A 17 -30.24 15.83 6.57
CA ASN A 17 -31.17 15.06 5.73
C ASN A 17 -30.54 13.79 5.13
N PHE A 18 -29.50 13.24 5.77
CA PHE A 18 -28.77 12.05 5.33
C PHE A 18 -28.21 11.26 6.52
N ASP A 19 -27.84 10.01 6.31
CA ASP A 19 -27.00 9.23 7.21
C ASP A 19 -25.58 9.08 6.63
N ALA A 20 -24.60 8.89 7.52
CA ALA A 20 -23.22 8.66 7.14
C ALA A 20 -22.49 7.86 8.22
N ARG A 21 -21.61 6.96 7.79
CA ARG A 21 -20.70 6.20 8.66
C ARG A 21 -19.40 5.87 7.92
N ALA A 22 -18.30 5.78 8.65
CA ALA A 22 -17.07 5.19 8.15
C ALA A 22 -17.19 3.66 8.21
N VAL A 23 -16.90 3.01 7.11
CA VAL A 23 -16.80 1.54 7.02
C VAL A 23 -15.36 1.06 7.11
N GLU A 24 -14.39 1.94 6.83
CA GLU A 24 -12.96 1.64 6.97
C GLU A 24 -12.20 2.82 7.59
N ASP A 25 -11.21 2.50 8.42
CA ASP A 25 -10.20 3.39 8.98
C ASP A 25 -8.82 2.86 8.57
N VAL A 26 -8.22 3.52 7.58
CA VAL A 26 -7.02 3.05 6.89
C VAL A 26 -5.85 3.96 7.21
N ILE A 27 -4.77 3.38 7.72
CA ILE A 27 -3.47 4.06 7.85
C ILE A 27 -2.61 3.70 6.65
N LYS A 28 -2.21 4.70 5.85
CA LYS A 28 -1.18 4.56 4.82
C LYS A 28 0.18 4.98 5.40
N ASP A 29 1.16 4.08 5.35
CA ASP A 29 2.50 4.26 5.92
C ASP A 29 3.57 4.23 4.81
N SER A 30 4.21 5.38 4.55
CA SER A 30 5.26 5.53 3.55
C SER A 30 6.65 5.13 4.04
N GLY A 31 6.77 4.67 5.29
CA GLY A 31 8.04 4.45 5.97
C GLY A 31 8.60 5.72 6.62
N ILE A 32 8.15 6.89 6.17
CA ILE A 32 8.54 8.21 6.68
C ILE A 32 7.35 8.88 7.39
N GLU A 33 6.19 8.86 6.76
CA GLU A 33 4.97 9.51 7.26
C GLU A 33 3.80 8.52 7.32
N GLN A 34 2.86 8.80 8.22
CA GLN A 34 1.62 8.06 8.32
C GLN A 34 0.43 8.99 8.09
N GLN A 35 -0.44 8.61 7.18
CA GLN A 35 -1.67 9.33 6.86
C GLN A 35 -2.87 8.44 7.14
N ARG A 36 -3.89 8.99 7.81
CA ARG A 36 -5.13 8.26 8.10
C ARG A 36 -6.22 8.67 7.12
N PHE A 37 -6.95 7.69 6.61
CA PHE A 37 -8.05 7.85 5.68
C PHE A 37 -9.29 7.12 6.20
N PHE A 38 -10.45 7.68 5.93
CA PHE A 38 -11.74 7.03 6.21
C PHE A 38 -12.46 6.75 4.89
N LEU A 39 -13.02 5.55 4.75
CA LEU A 39 -13.99 5.26 3.70
C LEU A 39 -15.39 5.46 4.26
N ILE A 40 -16.07 6.52 3.81
CA ILE A 40 -17.42 6.88 4.25
C ILE A 40 -18.45 6.38 3.24
N GLU A 41 -19.54 5.83 3.75
CA GLU A 41 -20.78 5.58 3.01
C GLU A 41 -21.96 6.29 3.68
N GLY A 42 -23.07 6.41 2.96
CA GLY A 42 -24.27 7.04 3.48
C GLY A 42 -25.44 7.04 2.48
N SER A 43 -26.60 7.48 2.94
CA SER A 43 -27.77 7.67 2.10
C SER A 43 -28.54 8.94 2.48
N LEU A 44 -29.26 9.53 1.53
CA LEU A 44 -30.21 10.60 1.83
C LEU A 44 -31.40 10.02 2.59
N ALA A 45 -32.09 10.86 3.37
CA ALA A 45 -33.33 10.50 4.05
C ALA A 45 -34.45 10.03 3.09
N SER A 46 -34.33 10.35 1.80
CA SER A 46 -35.21 9.81 0.75
C SER A 46 -34.93 8.34 0.40
N GLY A 47 -33.89 7.72 0.96
CA GLY A 47 -33.41 6.38 0.64
C GLY A 47 -32.42 6.33 -0.52
N LYS A 48 -32.08 7.46 -1.15
CA LYS A 48 -31.10 7.50 -2.24
C LYS A 48 -29.69 7.29 -1.69
N ALA A 49 -29.02 6.22 -2.13
CA ALA A 49 -27.62 5.98 -1.79
C ALA A 49 -26.70 7.11 -2.30
N LEU A 50 -25.75 7.51 -1.47
CA LEU A 50 -24.71 8.48 -1.80
C LEU A 50 -23.44 7.74 -2.25
N PRO A 51 -22.59 8.35 -3.11
CA PRO A 51 -21.34 7.73 -3.51
C PRO A 51 -20.44 7.50 -2.29
N ARG A 52 -19.70 6.40 -2.28
CA ARG A 52 -18.66 6.16 -1.27
C ARG A 52 -17.52 7.16 -1.46
N VAL A 53 -17.01 7.68 -0.35
CA VAL A 53 -15.98 8.73 -0.35
C VAL A 53 -14.82 8.29 0.51
N GLN A 54 -13.61 8.30 -0.05
CA GLN A 54 -12.39 8.18 0.72
C GLN A 54 -11.88 9.58 1.05
N LEU A 55 -11.65 9.87 2.33
CA LEU A 55 -11.20 11.17 2.80
C LEU A 55 -10.08 11.05 3.81
N GLN A 56 -9.13 11.98 3.78
CA GLN A 56 -8.12 12.09 4.83
C GLN A 56 -8.78 12.47 6.16
N ALA A 57 -8.28 11.93 7.28
CA ALA A 57 -8.84 12.17 8.60
C ALA A 57 -8.92 13.67 8.96
N ASN A 58 -7.96 14.48 8.48
CA ASN A 58 -7.96 15.93 8.70
C ASN A 58 -9.12 16.64 7.98
N HIS A 59 -9.55 16.14 6.82
CA HIS A 59 -10.72 16.65 6.09
C HIS A 59 -12.04 16.27 6.76
N PHE A 60 -12.09 15.17 7.54
CA PHE A 60 -13.30 14.75 8.23
C PHE A 60 -13.82 15.82 9.20
N ASN A 61 -12.91 16.42 9.98
CA ASN A 61 -13.27 17.33 11.07
C ASN A 61 -13.96 18.61 10.61
N SER A 62 -13.64 19.11 9.41
CA SER A 62 -14.25 20.34 8.89
C SER A 62 -15.73 20.15 8.52
N MET A 63 -16.11 18.91 8.19
CA MET A 63 -17.40 18.53 7.57
C MET A 63 -17.67 19.20 6.21
N SER A 64 -16.69 19.89 5.61
CA SER A 64 -16.81 20.52 4.29
C SER A 64 -16.89 19.51 3.14
N TRP A 65 -16.37 18.30 3.38
CA TRP A 65 -16.37 17.19 2.43
C TRP A 65 -17.79 16.78 2.01
N ILE A 66 -18.81 17.03 2.84
CA ILE A 66 -20.21 16.67 2.52
C ILE A 66 -20.67 17.41 1.26
N SER A 67 -20.54 18.73 1.22
CA SER A 67 -20.92 19.51 0.04
C SER A 67 -20.00 19.27 -1.14
N GLU A 68 -18.72 18.99 -0.89
CA GLU A 68 -17.71 18.72 -1.93
C GLU A 68 -17.98 17.39 -2.65
N GLN A 69 -18.35 16.35 -1.92
CA GLN A 69 -18.41 14.97 -2.42
C GLN A 69 -19.85 14.50 -2.67
N TRP A 70 -20.82 14.97 -1.88
CA TRP A 70 -22.25 14.62 -2.01
C TRP A 70 -23.12 15.75 -2.56
N GLY A 71 -22.52 16.92 -2.81
CA GLY A 71 -23.18 18.06 -3.41
C GLY A 71 -24.24 18.72 -2.50
N MET A 72 -25.00 19.64 -3.08
CA MET A 72 -25.99 20.45 -2.35
C MET A 72 -27.20 19.65 -1.83
N GLY A 73 -27.36 18.39 -2.24
CA GLY A 73 -28.46 17.53 -1.79
C GLY A 73 -28.26 17.00 -0.36
N ALA A 74 -27.02 16.89 0.09
CA ALA A 74 -26.67 16.49 1.46
C ALA A 74 -26.53 17.74 2.34
N ILE A 75 -27.52 17.97 3.19
CA ILE A 75 -27.71 19.20 3.95
C ILE A 75 -27.49 18.91 5.43
N ILE A 76 -26.57 19.66 6.03
CA ILE A 76 -26.42 19.75 7.48
C ILE A 76 -27.40 20.83 7.97
N ALA A 77 -28.17 20.52 9.01
CA ALA A 77 -29.10 21.47 9.60
C ALA A 77 -28.36 22.70 10.16
N ALA A 78 -28.94 23.89 9.95
CA ALA A 78 -28.34 25.13 10.43
C ALA A 78 -28.38 25.24 11.96
N GLY A 79 -27.25 25.57 12.57
CA GLY A 79 -27.15 25.81 14.01
C GLY A 79 -25.72 25.70 14.52
N VAL A 80 -25.39 26.46 15.57
CA VAL A 80 -24.02 26.63 16.09
C VAL A 80 -23.37 25.30 16.47
N THR A 81 -24.13 24.33 16.99
CA THR A 81 -23.60 23.03 17.47
C THR A 81 -24.00 21.83 16.62
N LEU A 82 -24.83 22.02 15.59
CA LEU A 82 -25.38 20.88 14.84
C LEU A 82 -24.33 20.19 13.98
N LYS A 83 -23.36 20.95 13.44
CA LYS A 83 -22.23 20.40 12.71
C LYS A 83 -21.38 19.46 13.59
N ASP A 84 -21.03 19.90 14.80
CA ASP A 84 -20.19 19.12 15.71
C ASP A 84 -20.91 17.88 16.24
N ARG A 85 -22.22 18.02 16.54
CA ARG A 85 -23.08 16.88 16.90
C ARG A 85 -23.22 15.88 15.77
N LEU A 86 -23.32 16.34 14.52
CA LEU A 86 -23.37 15.45 13.37
C LEU A 86 -22.05 14.71 13.20
N ARG A 87 -20.92 15.42 13.29
CA ARG A 87 -19.58 14.82 13.27
C ARG A 87 -19.45 13.73 14.34
N GLU A 88 -19.84 14.02 15.58
CA GLU A 88 -19.89 13.05 16.68
C GLU A 88 -20.80 11.86 16.35
N ALA A 89 -22.01 12.10 15.86
CA ALA A 89 -22.96 11.05 15.51
C ALA A 89 -22.42 10.11 14.42
N ILE A 90 -21.71 10.65 13.43
CA ILE A 90 -21.04 9.83 12.41
C ILE A 90 -19.95 8.97 13.05
N GLN A 91 -19.11 9.53 13.94
CA GLN A 91 -18.08 8.77 14.64
C GLN A 91 -18.65 7.66 15.53
N LEU A 92 -19.76 7.92 16.21
CA LEU A 92 -20.48 6.92 17.02
C LEU A 92 -21.10 5.82 16.15
N GLN A 93 -21.55 6.14 14.94
CA GLN A 93 -22.03 5.14 13.97
C GLN A 93 -20.91 4.40 13.24
N SER A 94 -19.65 4.77 13.47
CA SER A 94 -18.48 4.20 12.79
C SER A 94 -17.63 3.31 13.70
N GLN A 95 -18.15 2.92 14.87
CA GLN A 95 -17.38 2.14 15.85
C GLN A 95 -17.02 0.73 15.35
N ASP A 96 -17.74 0.24 14.35
CA ASP A 96 -17.55 -1.04 13.67
C ASP A 96 -16.70 -0.92 12.39
N ALA A 97 -16.11 0.26 12.11
CA ALA A 97 -15.24 0.45 10.95
C ALA A 97 -14.05 -0.51 10.98
N THR A 98 -13.78 -1.14 9.82
CA THR A 98 -12.64 -2.05 9.70
C THR A 98 -11.35 -1.26 9.73
N GLN A 99 -10.49 -1.54 10.70
CA GLN A 99 -9.17 -0.90 10.81
C GLN A 99 -8.15 -1.65 9.96
N ARG A 100 -7.46 -0.94 9.08
CA ARG A 100 -6.42 -1.51 8.21
C ARG A 100 -5.18 -0.64 8.19
N ARG A 101 -4.03 -1.26 7.93
CA ARG A 101 -2.78 -0.57 7.68
C ARG A 101 -2.21 -1.04 6.36
N ILE A 102 -1.91 -0.09 5.49
CA ILE A 102 -1.37 -0.31 4.16
C ILE A 102 -0.01 0.37 4.11
N TYR A 103 1.04 -0.39 3.77
CA TYR A 103 2.35 0.20 3.51
C TYR A 103 2.46 0.64 2.06
N THR A 104 2.99 1.83 1.81
CA THR A 104 3.10 2.39 0.46
C THR A 104 4.56 2.45 -0.04
N HIS A 105 5.40 1.57 0.49
CA HIS A 105 6.81 1.44 0.14
C HIS A 105 7.24 -0.02 0.16
N ALA A 106 8.32 -0.33 -0.55
CA ALA A 106 9.02 -1.62 -0.49
C ALA A 106 10.27 -1.47 0.40
N GLY A 107 10.78 -2.59 0.91
CA GLY A 107 11.96 -2.61 1.79
C GLY A 107 11.73 -3.37 3.08
N TRP A 108 12.70 -3.30 4.01
CA TRP A 108 12.55 -3.97 5.29
C TRP A 108 11.60 -3.20 6.20
N ARG A 109 10.81 -3.96 6.95
CA ARG A 109 9.96 -3.39 8.00
C ARG A 109 9.89 -4.32 9.18
N GLU A 110 9.97 -3.73 10.36
CA GLU A 110 9.60 -4.40 11.59
C GLU A 110 8.12 -4.14 11.90
N VAL A 111 7.36 -5.21 12.11
CA VAL A 111 5.95 -5.17 12.51
C VAL A 111 5.78 -6.13 13.68
N GLU A 112 5.28 -5.62 14.82
CA GLU A 112 5.05 -6.42 16.03
C GLU A 112 6.28 -7.25 16.49
N GLY A 113 7.48 -6.67 16.39
CA GLY A 113 8.74 -7.33 16.78
C GLY A 113 9.25 -8.37 15.79
N LYS A 114 8.66 -8.47 14.59
CA LYS A 114 9.10 -9.37 13.51
C LYS A 114 9.54 -8.57 12.30
N HIS A 115 10.67 -8.93 11.73
CA HIS A 115 11.15 -8.34 10.47
C HIS A 115 10.56 -9.07 9.27
N GLY A 116 10.13 -8.31 8.29
CA GLY A 116 9.76 -8.81 6.97
C GLY A 116 10.16 -7.85 5.87
N PHE A 117 10.08 -8.32 4.64
CA PHE A 117 10.38 -7.51 3.46
C PHE A 117 9.09 -7.20 2.70
N LEU A 118 8.77 -5.91 2.58
CA LEU A 118 7.59 -5.41 1.89
C LEU A 118 7.79 -5.48 0.38
N THR A 119 6.81 -6.02 -0.32
CA THR A 119 6.74 -6.18 -1.78
C THR A 119 5.34 -5.83 -2.28
N ALA A 120 5.17 -5.57 -3.58
CA ALA A 120 3.87 -5.18 -4.14
C ALA A 120 2.73 -6.20 -3.95
N ASN A 121 3.03 -7.43 -3.50
CA ASN A 121 2.04 -8.45 -3.19
C ASN A 121 1.82 -8.68 -1.67
N GLY A 122 2.47 -7.93 -0.79
CA GLY A 122 2.38 -8.09 0.67
C GLY A 122 3.75 -8.05 1.35
N ALA A 123 4.00 -8.91 2.32
CA ALA A 123 5.28 -8.95 3.01
C ALA A 123 5.83 -10.37 3.18
N LEU A 124 7.09 -10.56 2.81
CA LEU A 124 7.83 -11.81 3.07
C LEU A 124 8.09 -11.93 4.56
N GLY A 125 7.75 -13.08 5.15
CA GLY A 125 7.91 -13.34 6.58
C GLY A 125 6.84 -12.72 7.48
N LEU A 126 5.93 -11.92 6.93
CA LEU A 126 4.84 -11.24 7.67
C LEU A 126 3.50 -11.44 6.94
N PRO A 127 2.79 -12.57 7.17
CA PRO A 127 1.54 -12.85 6.49
C PRO A 127 0.45 -11.82 6.89
N GLY A 128 -0.40 -11.46 5.93
CA GLY A 128 -1.54 -10.54 6.15
C GLY A 128 -1.20 -9.05 6.11
N ILE A 129 0.06 -8.68 5.83
CA ILE A 129 0.43 -7.28 5.60
C ILE A 129 -0.03 -6.82 4.22
N GLU A 130 -0.79 -5.73 4.19
CA GLU A 130 -1.20 -5.06 2.96
C GLU A 130 -0.15 -4.06 2.49
N VAL A 131 0.17 -4.09 1.20
CA VAL A 131 1.11 -3.19 0.55
C VAL A 131 0.49 -2.64 -0.73
N GLU A 132 0.52 -1.32 -0.91
CA GLU A 132 0.02 -0.62 -2.09
C GLU A 132 1.13 0.30 -2.60
N LEU A 133 1.92 -0.19 -3.56
CA LEU A 133 2.97 0.62 -4.17
C LEU A 133 2.42 1.48 -5.29
N ASP A 134 2.97 2.68 -5.46
CA ASP A 134 2.67 3.52 -6.61
C ASP A 134 3.38 3.01 -7.88
N PRO A 135 2.84 3.24 -9.08
CA PRO A 135 3.55 2.96 -10.32
C PRO A 135 4.90 3.71 -10.38
N PRO A 136 5.97 3.10 -10.92
CA PRO A 136 6.02 1.77 -11.55
C PRO A 136 6.28 0.63 -10.56
N LEU A 137 6.40 0.90 -9.26
CA LEU A 137 6.87 -0.07 -8.27
C LEU A 137 5.91 -1.25 -8.06
N GLN A 138 4.67 -1.15 -8.52
CA GLN A 138 3.68 -2.24 -8.54
C GLN A 138 4.16 -3.52 -9.25
N ARG A 139 5.18 -3.42 -10.11
CA ARG A 139 5.76 -4.58 -10.82
C ARG A 139 6.68 -5.43 -9.93
N TYR A 140 7.25 -4.85 -8.88
CA TYR A 140 8.18 -5.54 -7.98
C TYR A 140 7.42 -6.46 -7.02
N LYS A 141 7.00 -7.61 -7.55
CA LYS A 141 6.12 -8.60 -6.93
C LYS A 141 6.87 -9.88 -6.63
N LEU A 142 7.27 -10.06 -5.38
CA LEU A 142 7.88 -11.29 -4.91
C LEU A 142 6.79 -12.30 -4.53
N PRO A 143 6.99 -13.60 -4.82
CA PRO A 143 6.10 -14.64 -4.32
C PRO A 143 6.22 -14.70 -2.79
N LEU A 144 5.10 -14.62 -2.07
CA LEU A 144 5.10 -14.62 -0.60
C LEU A 144 5.44 -15.99 0.01
N GLU A 145 5.26 -17.05 -0.78
CA GLU A 145 5.57 -18.43 -0.42
C GLU A 145 6.60 -18.97 -1.41
N ALA A 146 7.48 -19.86 -0.94
CA ALA A 146 8.46 -20.50 -1.79
C ALA A 146 7.76 -21.39 -2.83
N THR A 147 7.99 -21.10 -4.11
CA THR A 147 7.41 -21.85 -5.23
C THR A 147 8.33 -22.95 -5.76
N ILE A 148 9.61 -22.91 -5.38
CA ILE A 148 10.65 -23.86 -5.78
C ILE A 148 11.47 -24.27 -4.56
N ASP A 149 12.15 -25.41 -4.68
CA ASP A 149 13.08 -25.87 -3.67
C ASP A 149 14.25 -24.89 -3.50
N ILE A 150 14.66 -24.66 -2.25
CA ILE A 150 15.69 -23.69 -1.90
C ILE A 150 17.02 -24.05 -2.57
N LYS A 151 17.37 -25.34 -2.64
CA LYS A 151 18.61 -25.78 -3.26
C LYS A 151 18.58 -25.50 -4.76
N GLU A 152 17.45 -25.79 -5.42
CA GLU A 152 17.27 -25.48 -6.84
C GLU A 152 17.37 -23.97 -7.11
N ALA A 153 16.77 -23.14 -6.25
CA ALA A 153 16.85 -21.69 -6.35
C ALA A 153 18.31 -21.17 -6.25
N ILE A 154 19.07 -21.70 -5.29
CA ILE A 154 20.48 -21.35 -5.09
C ILE A 154 21.32 -21.80 -6.29
N GLU A 155 21.13 -23.03 -6.78
CA GLU A 155 21.84 -23.54 -7.95
C GLU A 155 21.56 -22.70 -9.20
N ALA A 156 20.29 -22.33 -9.43
CA ALA A 156 19.91 -21.46 -10.54
C ALA A 156 20.52 -20.05 -10.42
N SER A 157 20.55 -19.47 -9.21
CA SER A 157 21.21 -18.19 -8.93
C SER A 157 22.71 -18.25 -9.17
N LEU A 158 23.41 -19.29 -8.71
CA LEU A 158 24.84 -19.46 -8.94
C LEU A 158 25.16 -19.72 -10.42
N GLY A 159 24.22 -20.30 -11.16
CA GLY A 159 24.32 -20.46 -12.62
C GLY A 159 24.59 -19.14 -13.36
N PHE A 160 24.11 -18.00 -12.84
CA PHE A 160 24.40 -16.68 -13.41
C PHE A 160 25.89 -16.38 -13.47
N LEU A 161 26.70 -16.90 -12.54
CA LEU A 161 28.15 -16.64 -12.54
C LEU A 161 28.86 -17.17 -13.79
N ASN A 162 28.22 -18.08 -14.53
CA ASN A 162 28.79 -18.71 -15.73
C ASN A 162 28.39 -18.02 -17.05
N ILE A 163 27.61 -16.92 -17.01
CA ILE A 163 27.08 -16.28 -18.24
C ILE A 163 28.08 -15.35 -18.94
N GLY A 164 29.22 -15.05 -18.33
CA GLY A 164 30.21 -14.10 -18.86
C GLY A 164 31.50 -14.07 -18.06
N GLU A 165 32.34 -13.06 -18.33
CA GLU A 165 33.60 -12.90 -17.61
C GLU A 165 33.33 -12.62 -16.12
N GLY A 166 33.94 -13.43 -15.24
CA GLY A 166 33.71 -13.34 -13.79
C GLY A 166 34.00 -11.96 -13.20
N LYS A 167 34.92 -11.17 -13.79
CA LYS A 167 35.19 -9.79 -13.35
C LYS A 167 34.02 -8.83 -13.54
N VAL A 168 33.11 -9.13 -14.47
CA VAL A 168 31.91 -8.35 -14.75
C VAL A 168 30.72 -8.93 -13.99
N ILE A 169 30.54 -10.25 -14.07
CA ILE A 169 29.36 -10.92 -13.52
C ILE A 169 29.37 -10.99 -11.99
N MET A 170 30.52 -11.22 -11.36
CA MET A 170 30.59 -11.34 -9.90
C MET A 170 30.15 -10.06 -9.17
N PRO A 171 30.61 -8.84 -9.54
CA PRO A 171 30.10 -7.60 -8.94
C PRO A 171 28.60 -7.38 -9.17
N LEU A 172 28.08 -7.70 -10.37
CA LEU A 172 26.66 -7.57 -10.67
C LEU A 172 25.79 -8.50 -9.82
N TRP A 173 26.20 -9.78 -9.74
CA TRP A 173 25.54 -10.76 -8.89
C TRP A 173 25.60 -10.37 -7.42
N ALA A 174 26.75 -9.91 -6.92
CA ALA A 174 26.90 -9.45 -5.55
C ALA A 174 26.04 -8.21 -5.25
N ALA A 175 25.95 -7.27 -6.20
CA ALA A 175 25.12 -6.07 -6.06
C ALA A 175 23.62 -6.39 -5.98
N MET A 176 23.16 -7.42 -6.69
CA MET A 176 21.77 -7.90 -6.62
C MET A 176 21.39 -8.32 -5.19
N TYR A 177 22.26 -9.07 -4.51
CA TYR A 177 22.05 -9.47 -3.11
C TYR A 177 22.35 -8.35 -2.10
N LEU A 178 23.23 -7.42 -2.46
CA LEU A 178 23.51 -6.25 -1.64
C LEU A 178 22.31 -5.29 -1.60
N ALA A 179 21.53 -5.19 -2.67
CA ALA A 179 20.39 -4.27 -2.76
C ALA A 179 19.39 -4.41 -1.59
N PRO A 180 18.85 -5.58 -1.24
CA PRO A 180 18.01 -5.71 -0.06
C PRO A 180 18.81 -5.54 1.24
N LEU A 181 20.11 -5.81 1.26
CA LEU A 181 20.95 -5.68 2.47
C LEU A 181 21.47 -4.25 2.68
N SER A 182 21.22 -3.31 1.76
CA SER A 182 21.83 -1.98 1.79
C SER A 182 21.39 -1.16 2.98
N GLU A 183 20.16 -1.39 3.48
CA GLU A 183 19.64 -0.74 4.69
C GLU A 183 20.45 -1.13 5.95
N VAL A 184 20.97 -2.36 5.99
CA VAL A 184 21.77 -2.88 7.11
C VAL A 184 23.25 -2.55 6.95
N LEU A 185 23.78 -2.72 5.73
CA LEU A 185 25.21 -2.62 5.45
C LEU A 185 25.67 -1.20 5.09
N ASN A 186 24.74 -0.33 4.69
CA ASN A 186 24.97 1.06 4.28
C ASN A 186 26.19 1.22 3.33
N PRO A 187 26.19 0.57 2.16
CA PRO A 187 27.32 0.63 1.24
C PRO A 187 27.53 2.06 0.70
N ALA A 188 28.75 2.58 0.84
CA ALA A 188 29.13 3.92 0.37
C ALA A 188 29.68 3.92 -1.07
N PHE A 189 29.08 3.12 -1.97
CA PHE A 189 29.47 3.06 -3.38
C PHE A 189 28.26 2.74 -4.26
N THR A 190 28.41 2.99 -5.57
CA THR A 190 27.43 2.61 -6.59
C THR A 190 28.12 1.76 -7.65
N LEU A 191 27.49 0.66 -8.06
CA LEU A 191 27.98 -0.13 -9.18
C LEU A 191 27.54 0.54 -10.48
N TRP A 192 28.50 0.87 -11.34
CA TRP A 192 28.27 1.48 -12.64
C TRP A 192 28.92 0.63 -13.73
N GLN A 193 28.15 0.22 -14.74
CA GLN A 193 28.65 -0.56 -15.86
C GLN A 193 29.12 0.38 -16.98
N VAL A 194 30.27 0.09 -17.58
CA VAL A 194 30.81 0.83 -18.73
C VAL A 194 31.33 -0.18 -19.76
N GLY A 195 30.83 -0.08 -20.99
CA GLY A 195 31.30 -0.88 -22.12
C GLY A 195 31.10 -0.20 -23.48
N PRO A 196 31.77 -0.69 -24.53
CA PRO A 196 31.51 -0.26 -25.90
C PRO A 196 30.11 -0.70 -26.35
N THR A 197 29.43 0.13 -27.12
CA THR A 197 28.09 -0.16 -27.63
C THR A 197 28.09 -1.38 -28.57
N GLY A 198 27.36 -2.45 -28.22
CA GLY A 198 27.04 -3.55 -29.16
C GLY A 198 27.54 -4.96 -28.80
N GLU A 199 28.37 -5.13 -27.76
CA GLU A 199 28.80 -6.46 -27.28
C GLU A 199 28.07 -6.81 -25.97
N VAL A 200 27.10 -7.74 -26.05
CA VAL A 200 26.12 -8.08 -24.99
C VAL A 200 25.45 -6.84 -24.41
N PRO A 201 24.28 -6.44 -24.93
CA PRO A 201 23.84 -5.07 -24.74
C PRO A 201 23.62 -4.83 -23.24
N GLU A 202 24.24 -3.76 -22.74
CA GLU A 202 24.31 -3.37 -21.33
C GLU A 202 22.93 -3.38 -20.65
N ASP A 203 21.89 -3.12 -21.45
CA ASP A 203 20.48 -3.17 -21.10
C ASP A 203 19.97 -4.59 -20.78
N LYS A 204 20.39 -5.62 -21.53
CA LYS A 204 19.89 -6.99 -21.38
C LYS A 204 20.43 -7.69 -20.14
N LEU A 205 21.69 -7.46 -19.76
CA LEU A 205 22.24 -8.07 -18.54
C LEU A 205 21.59 -7.43 -17.30
N LEU A 206 21.52 -6.10 -17.24
CA LEU A 206 20.81 -5.40 -16.16
C LEU A 206 19.33 -5.80 -16.08
N HIS A 207 18.64 -5.87 -17.23
CA HIS A 207 17.25 -6.32 -17.27
C HIS A 207 17.11 -7.77 -16.79
N PHE A 208 17.99 -8.68 -17.21
CA PHE A 208 17.98 -10.09 -16.80
C PHE A 208 18.29 -10.27 -15.30
N PHE A 209 19.16 -9.44 -14.71
CA PHE A 209 19.41 -9.43 -13.27
C PHE A 209 18.23 -8.82 -12.48
N LEU A 210 17.51 -7.84 -13.03
CA LEU A 210 16.28 -7.32 -12.43
C LEU A 210 15.12 -8.32 -12.52
N GLU A 211 15.09 -9.14 -13.58
CA GLU A 211 14.12 -10.23 -13.78
C GLU A 211 14.39 -11.47 -12.92
N HIS A 212 15.57 -11.60 -12.28
CA HIS A 212 15.87 -12.71 -11.36
C HIS A 212 14.85 -12.84 -10.24
N VAL A 213 14.21 -11.73 -9.87
CA VAL A 213 13.18 -11.67 -8.83
C VAL A 213 11.74 -11.68 -9.39
N GLU A 214 11.58 -11.79 -10.72
CA GLU A 214 10.30 -11.90 -11.41
C GLU A 214 10.01 -13.34 -11.91
N PRO A 215 8.72 -13.72 -12.09
CA PRO A 215 8.32 -15.02 -12.63
C PRO A 215 8.83 -15.34 -14.06
N ALA A 216 9.35 -14.35 -14.79
CA ALA A 216 9.90 -14.51 -16.14
C ALA A 216 11.13 -15.44 -16.16
N PHE A 217 11.94 -15.41 -15.10
CA PHE A 217 13.14 -16.25 -14.97
C PHE A 217 12.82 -17.75 -14.95
N GLN A 218 11.74 -18.16 -14.28
CA GLN A 218 11.31 -19.57 -14.25
C GLN A 218 11.04 -20.13 -15.66
N ARG A 219 10.42 -19.34 -16.54
CA ARG A 219 10.11 -19.77 -17.92
C ARG A 219 11.36 -19.96 -18.76
N TRP A 220 12.37 -19.10 -18.58
CA TRP A 220 13.66 -19.23 -19.26
C TRP A 220 14.45 -20.45 -18.76
N TRP A 221 14.45 -20.71 -17.45
CA TRP A 221 15.12 -21.89 -16.85
C TRP A 221 14.52 -23.22 -17.35
N GLU A 222 13.20 -23.31 -17.45
CA GLU A 222 12.52 -24.50 -18.02
C GLU A 222 12.88 -24.75 -19.48
N THR A 223 13.13 -23.69 -20.28
CA THR A 223 13.61 -23.84 -21.66
C THR A 223 15.05 -24.33 -21.75
N GLN A 224 15.90 -24.04 -20.76
CA GLN A 224 17.30 -24.53 -20.73
C GLN A 224 17.40 -25.99 -20.25
N LYS A 225 16.48 -26.47 -19.39
CA LYS A 225 16.43 -27.89 -18.98
C LYS A 225 16.00 -28.85 -20.10
N ARG A 226 15.48 -28.35 -21.23
CA ARG A 226 15.01 -29.15 -22.38
C ARG A 226 16.02 -29.25 -23.53
N SER A 227 17.21 -28.66 -23.39
CA SER A 227 18.34 -28.72 -24.33
C SER A 227 19.52 -29.41 -23.70
#